data_AF-A0A930MVY3-F1
#
_entry.id   AF-A0A930MVY3-F1
#
_cell.length_a   1.000
_cell.length_b   1.000
_cell.length_c   1.000
_cell.angle_alpha   90.00
_cell.angle_beta   90.00
_cell.angle_gamma   90.00
#
_symmetry.space_group_name_H-M   'P 1'
#
loop_
_entity.id
_entity.type
_entity.pdbx_description
1 polymer ?
#
loop_
_entity_poly.entity_id
_entity_poly.type
_entity_poly.pdbx_seq_one_letter_code
_entity_poly.pdbx_strand_id
1 'polypeptide(L)'
;MGKERIVSLDFLKAIAILSVVMGHIASPFSSFIFSWHMPAFFVASGFLLGMRDAQHAMISVFSKRDLFHLGGYYLFFGVLGITAEFFKNVALGRPILPLDESLLGLLYFMDMPHLHHYGFVLWFLPALFWGKVFTRWLFLYIGKPLLVLAASFLLFWIGWKIPMEIPLGFGVR
;
A
#
# COMPACT_ATOMS: atom_id res chain seq x y z
N MET A 1 -20.38 7.92 21.93
CA MET A 1 -20.30 9.00 20.92
C MET A 1 -20.02 8.36 19.56
N GLY A 2 -20.96 8.47 18.61
CA GLY A 2 -20.79 7.91 17.28
C GLY A 2 -19.62 8.57 16.54
N LYS A 3 -18.83 7.79 15.80
CA LYS A 3 -17.83 8.35 14.87
C LYS A 3 -18.55 9.27 13.90
N GLU A 4 -18.28 10.56 13.94
CA GLU A 4 -18.75 11.47 12.88
C GLU A 4 -18.17 11.02 11.55
N ARG A 5 -19.06 10.67 10.62
CA ARG A 5 -18.72 10.22 9.29
C ARG A 5 -18.48 11.44 8.41
N ILE A 6 -17.30 11.55 7.81
CA ILE A 6 -16.98 12.65 6.90
C ILE A 6 -17.34 12.22 5.48
N VAL A 7 -18.46 12.72 4.99
CA VAL A 7 -19.00 12.40 3.66
C VAL A 7 -17.99 12.73 2.54
N SER A 8 -17.29 13.86 2.62
CA SER A 8 -16.27 14.25 1.63
C SER A 8 -15.14 13.23 1.50
N LEU A 9 -14.77 12.59 2.61
CA LEU A 9 -13.70 11.60 2.64
C LEU A 9 -14.15 10.27 2.01
N ASP A 10 -15.43 9.94 2.13
CA ASP A 10 -16.01 8.78 1.45
C ASP A 10 -16.12 9.00 -0.06
N PHE A 11 -16.50 10.20 -0.50
CA PHE A 11 -16.47 10.55 -1.92
C PHE A 11 -15.04 10.51 -2.49
N LEU A 12 -14.06 11.03 -1.77
CA LEU A 12 -12.66 10.96 -2.18
C LEU A 12 -12.21 9.49 -2.37
N LYS A 13 -12.55 8.60 -1.42
CA LYS A 13 -12.25 7.17 -1.55
C LYS A 13 -12.99 6.55 -2.74
N ALA A 14 -14.27 6.86 -2.93
CA ALA A 14 -15.05 6.33 -4.04
C ALA A 14 -14.44 6.74 -5.39
N ILE A 15 -14.09 8.01 -5.55
CA ILE A 15 -13.41 8.52 -6.74
C ILE A 15 -12.08 7.80 -6.93
N ALA A 16 -11.26 7.67 -5.87
CA ALA A 16 -9.97 6.98 -5.96
C ALA A 16 -10.13 5.50 -6.37
N ILE A 17 -11.15 4.78 -5.87
CA ILE A 17 -11.45 3.40 -6.27
C ILE A 17 -11.87 3.33 -7.73
N LEU A 18 -12.78 4.21 -8.17
CA LEU A 18 -13.19 4.27 -9.58
C LEU A 18 -12.00 4.60 -10.50
N SER A 19 -11.09 5.46 -10.04
CA SER A 19 -9.87 5.80 -10.73
C SER A 19 -8.89 4.62 -10.86
N VAL A 20 -8.83 3.68 -9.92
CA VAL A 20 -8.06 2.44 -10.11
C VAL A 20 -8.54 1.71 -11.36
N VAL A 21 -9.86 1.51 -11.47
CA VAL A 21 -10.46 0.81 -12.62
C VAL A 21 -10.26 1.62 -13.91
N MET A 22 -10.52 2.93 -13.85
CA MET A 22 -10.40 3.82 -15.00
C MET A 22 -8.96 3.94 -15.49
N GLY A 23 -7.96 3.94 -14.61
CA GLY A 23 -6.55 4.01 -15.00
C GLY A 23 -6.12 2.83 -15.87
N HIS A 24 -6.71 1.65 -15.66
CA HIS A 24 -6.43 0.46 -16.46
C HIS A 24 -7.18 0.41 -17.80
N ILE A 25 -8.25 1.19 -17.99
CA ILE A 25 -9.12 1.14 -19.17
C ILE A 25 -9.00 2.41 -20.04
N ALA A 26 -8.77 3.58 -19.43
CA ALA A 26 -8.83 4.88 -20.09
C ALA A 26 -7.49 5.28 -20.73
N SER A 27 -7.13 4.64 -21.84
CA SER A 27 -6.09 5.17 -22.74
C SER A 27 -6.65 6.37 -23.53
N PRO A 28 -5.99 7.55 -23.57
CA PRO A 28 -4.61 7.84 -23.13
C PRO A 28 -4.48 8.49 -21.73
N PHE A 29 -5.57 8.68 -20.99
CA PHE A 29 -5.57 9.37 -19.69
C PHE A 29 -5.02 8.52 -18.51
N SER A 30 -4.61 7.28 -18.78
CA SER A 30 -4.10 6.33 -17.79
C SER A 30 -2.93 6.91 -16.97
N SER A 31 -1.94 7.52 -17.63
CA SER A 31 -0.78 8.13 -16.95
C SER A 31 -1.17 9.23 -15.95
N PHE A 32 -2.17 10.05 -16.31
CA PHE A 32 -2.67 11.08 -15.41
C PHE A 32 -3.35 10.46 -14.19
N ILE A 33 -4.23 9.48 -14.40
CA ILE A 33 -4.93 8.80 -13.31
C ILE A 33 -3.93 8.07 -12.38
N PHE A 34 -2.92 7.42 -12.96
CA PHE A 34 -1.90 6.71 -12.19
C PHE A 34 -1.09 7.62 -11.26
N SER A 35 -0.94 8.91 -11.61
CA SER A 35 -0.15 9.87 -10.81
C SER A 35 -0.75 10.20 -9.44
N TRP A 36 -2.08 10.09 -9.26
CA TRP A 36 -2.75 10.61 -8.05
C TRP A 36 -3.69 9.65 -7.34
N HIS A 37 -4.24 8.62 -8.00
CA HIS A 37 -5.24 7.73 -7.39
C HIS A 37 -4.72 7.03 -6.11
N MET A 38 -3.47 6.52 -6.10
CA MET A 38 -2.86 5.95 -4.90
C MET A 38 -2.52 7.01 -3.84
N PRO A 39 -1.83 8.13 -4.17
CA PRO A 39 -1.65 9.25 -3.25
C PRO A 39 -2.93 9.73 -2.55
N ALA A 40 -4.06 9.74 -3.25
CA ALA A 40 -5.35 10.13 -2.67
C ALA A 40 -5.75 9.24 -1.48
N PHE A 41 -5.50 7.93 -1.54
CA PHE A 41 -5.74 7.03 -0.40
C PHE A 41 -4.81 7.32 0.78
N PHE A 42 -3.55 7.66 0.53
CA PHE A 42 -2.61 8.06 1.58
C PHE A 42 -3.06 9.35 2.28
N VAL A 43 -3.48 10.37 1.51
CA VAL A 43 -4.00 11.63 2.06
C VAL A 43 -5.26 11.39 2.89
N ALA A 44 -6.24 10.66 2.33
CA ALA A 44 -7.46 10.31 3.05
C ALA A 44 -7.15 9.57 4.36
N SER A 45 -6.19 8.65 4.31
CA SER A 45 -5.83 7.88 5.49
C SER A 45 -5.01 8.67 6.52
N GLY A 46 -4.19 9.64 6.10
CA GLY A 46 -3.45 10.54 6.98
C GLY A 46 -4.39 11.52 7.69
N PHE A 47 -5.41 12.04 7.00
CA PHE A 47 -6.44 12.89 7.59
C PHE A 47 -7.19 12.16 8.72
N LEU A 48 -7.59 10.91 8.47
CA LEU A 48 -8.23 10.06 9.47
C LEU A 48 -7.31 9.76 10.68
N LEU A 49 -5.99 9.66 10.45
CA LEU A 49 -5.02 9.47 11.53
C LEU A 49 -4.96 10.71 12.42
N GLY A 50 -4.84 11.90 11.83
CA GLY A 50 -4.78 13.18 12.57
C GLY A 50 -6.03 13.44 13.42
N MET A 51 -7.22 13.08 12.94
CA MET A 51 -8.45 13.18 13.72
C MET A 51 -8.50 12.22 14.91
N ARG A 52 -7.91 11.02 14.77
CA ARG A 52 -7.91 9.99 15.82
C ARG A 52 -6.91 10.32 16.92
N ASP A 53 -5.74 10.87 16.55
CA ASP A 53 -4.71 11.31 17.50
C ASP A 53 -5.14 12.56 18.30
N ALA A 54 -6.01 13.42 17.75
CA ALA A 54 -6.62 14.51 18.52
C ALA A 54 -7.54 14.02 19.67
N GLN A 55 -8.03 12.78 19.60
CA GLN A 55 -8.96 12.23 20.58
C GLN A 55 -8.33 11.27 21.61
N HIS A 56 -7.18 10.64 21.34
CA HIS A 56 -6.57 9.68 22.27
C HIS A 56 -5.04 9.81 22.28
N ALA A 57 -4.52 9.99 23.50
CA ALA A 57 -3.10 10.07 23.82
C ALA A 57 -2.26 8.99 23.12
N MET A 58 -1.06 9.44 22.72
CA MET A 58 0.10 8.63 22.36
C MET A 58 0.12 7.30 23.13
N ILE A 59 0.14 6.16 22.44
CA ILE A 59 0.77 4.87 22.84
C ILE A 59 0.19 3.67 22.07
N SER A 60 -1.08 3.67 21.62
CA SER A 60 -1.56 2.56 20.78
C SER A 60 -1.19 2.80 19.30
N VAL A 61 0.07 2.48 18.97
CA VAL A 61 0.69 2.61 17.64
C VAL A 61 -0.20 2.06 16.54
N PHE A 62 -0.87 0.93 16.83
CA PHE A 62 -2.06 0.42 16.18
C PHE A 62 -2.76 -0.50 17.20
N SER A 63 -4.09 -0.61 17.17
CA SER A 63 -4.70 -1.81 17.76
C SER A 63 -4.19 -2.98 16.93
N LYS A 64 -3.70 -4.06 17.54
CA LYS A 64 -3.37 -5.33 16.83
C LYS A 64 -4.42 -5.66 15.77
N ARG A 65 -5.69 -5.30 16.04
CA ARG A 65 -6.83 -5.37 15.14
C ARG A 65 -6.62 -4.72 13.77
N ASP A 66 -6.04 -3.53 13.66
CA ASP A 66 -5.85 -2.83 12.38
C ASP A 66 -4.78 -3.52 11.52
N LEU A 67 -3.69 -4.01 12.14
CA LEU A 67 -2.65 -4.82 11.48
C LEU A 67 -3.21 -6.17 11.03
N PHE A 68 -3.92 -6.89 11.91
CA PHE A 68 -4.53 -8.17 11.56
C PHE A 68 -5.66 -8.03 10.54
N HIS A 69 -6.38 -6.91 10.54
CA HIS A 69 -7.44 -6.65 9.57
C HIS A 69 -6.84 -6.35 8.19
N LEU A 70 -5.94 -5.36 8.07
CA LEU A 70 -5.32 -5.00 6.79
C LEU A 70 -4.40 -6.10 6.27
N GLY A 71 -3.55 -6.65 7.13
CA GLY A 71 -2.66 -7.77 6.82
C GLY A 71 -3.45 -9.05 6.51
N GLY A 72 -4.56 -9.28 7.21
CA GLY A 72 -5.46 -10.40 6.93
C GLY A 72 -6.07 -10.34 5.54
N TYR A 73 -6.62 -9.18 5.13
CA TYR A 73 -7.10 -9.01 3.75
C TYR A 73 -5.98 -9.13 2.73
N TYR A 74 -4.82 -8.54 3.02
CA TYR A 74 -3.66 -8.64 2.15
C TYR A 74 -3.27 -10.10 1.89
N LEU A 75 -3.10 -10.89 2.95
CA LEU A 75 -2.75 -12.31 2.83
C LEU A 75 -3.86 -13.13 2.18
N PHE A 76 -5.11 -12.90 2.57
CA PHE A 76 -6.26 -13.62 2.00
C PHE A 76 -6.39 -13.39 0.49
N PHE A 77 -6.41 -12.13 0.05
CA PHE A 77 -6.51 -11.80 -1.37
C PHE A 77 -5.23 -12.13 -2.13
N GLY A 78 -4.06 -12.08 -1.48
CA GLY A 78 -2.79 -12.50 -2.07
C GLY A 78 -2.77 -14.00 -2.37
N VAL A 79 -3.13 -14.84 -1.39
CA VAL A 79 -3.26 -16.29 -1.57
C VAL A 79 -4.34 -16.63 -2.61
N LEU A 80 -5.48 -15.93 -2.59
CA LEU A 80 -6.51 -16.09 -3.60
C LEU A 80 -5.98 -15.74 -5.00
N GLY A 81 -5.21 -14.66 -5.15
CA GLY A 81 -4.58 -14.25 -6.40
C GLY A 81 -3.62 -15.30 -6.95
N ILE A 82 -2.73 -15.83 -6.11
CA ILE A 82 -1.80 -16.92 -6.47
C ILE A 82 -2.58 -18.17 -6.88
N THR A 83 -3.61 -18.53 -6.12
CA THR A 83 -4.45 -19.71 -6.40
C THR A 83 -5.19 -19.58 -7.73
N ALA A 84 -5.79 -18.41 -7.99
CA ALA A 84 -6.48 -18.14 -9.25
C ALA A 84 -5.52 -18.17 -10.46
N GLU A 85 -4.31 -17.65 -10.29
CA GLU A 85 -3.25 -17.69 -11.30
C GLU A 85 -2.82 -19.13 -11.60
N PHE A 86 -2.67 -19.96 -10.56
CA PHE A 86 -2.37 -21.39 -10.71
C PHE A 86 -3.43 -22.10 -11.55
N PHE A 87 -4.71 -21.95 -11.21
CA PHE A 87 -5.80 -22.57 -11.97
C PHE A 87 -5.88 -22.05 -13.40
N LYS A 88 -5.67 -20.75 -13.62
CA LYS A 88 -5.61 -20.14 -14.96
C LYS A 88 -4.49 -20.76 -15.80
N ASN A 89 -3.30 -20.92 -15.24
CA ASN A 89 -2.15 -21.47 -15.98
C ASN A 89 -2.32 -22.95 -16.28
N VAL A 90 -2.90 -23.74 -15.36
CA VAL A 90 -3.28 -25.14 -15.61
C VAL A 90 -4.32 -25.23 -16.74
N ALA A 91 -5.38 -24.42 -16.69
CA ALA A 91 -6.44 -24.43 -17.70
C ALA A 91 -5.96 -24.00 -19.10
N LEU A 92 -4.97 -23.10 -19.16
CA LEU A 92 -4.39 -22.59 -20.42
C LEU A 92 -3.15 -23.37 -20.88
N GLY A 93 -2.73 -24.42 -20.18
CA GLY A 93 -1.53 -25.20 -20.52
C GLY A 93 -0.23 -24.40 -20.44
N ARG A 94 -0.18 -23.37 -19.60
CA ARG A 94 0.98 -22.49 -19.41
C ARG A 94 1.91 -23.01 -18.30
N PRO A 95 3.21 -22.64 -18.33
CA PRO A 95 4.12 -22.98 -17.24
C PRO A 95 3.60 -22.43 -15.91
N ILE A 96 3.68 -23.25 -14.87
CA ILE A 96 3.26 -22.90 -13.53
C ILE A 96 4.36 -22.05 -12.89
N LEU A 97 3.99 -20.90 -12.36
CA LEU A 97 4.90 -20.03 -11.61
C LEU A 97 5.39 -20.75 -10.35
N PRO A 98 6.69 -20.67 -10.00
CA PRO A 98 7.21 -21.22 -8.77
C PRO A 98 6.51 -20.59 -7.55
N LEU A 99 6.15 -21.43 -6.58
CA LEU A 99 5.44 -20.98 -5.37
C LEU A 99 6.33 -20.11 -4.48
N ASP A 100 7.61 -20.42 -4.42
CA ASP A 100 8.64 -19.68 -3.69
C ASP A 100 8.83 -18.27 -4.27
N GLU A 101 8.97 -18.14 -5.59
CA GLU A 101 9.02 -16.83 -6.26
C GLU A 101 7.73 -16.03 -6.05
N SER A 102 6.57 -16.69 -6.14
CA SER A 102 5.27 -16.03 -5.92
C SER A 102 5.09 -15.55 -4.48
N LEU A 103 5.59 -16.32 -3.50
CA LEU A 103 5.55 -15.97 -2.08
C LEU A 103 6.56 -14.87 -1.73
N LEU A 104 7.76 -14.90 -2.31
CA LEU A 104 8.76 -13.84 -2.14
C LEU A 104 8.30 -12.55 -2.83
N GLY A 105 7.69 -12.66 -4.01
CA GLY A 105 7.00 -11.57 -4.68
C GLY A 105 5.96 -10.95 -3.75
N LEU A 106 5.05 -11.75 -3.20
CA LEU A 106 4.01 -11.28 -2.27
C LEU A 106 4.61 -10.65 -1.01
N LEU A 107 5.52 -11.31 -0.30
CA LEU A 107 5.94 -10.85 1.03
C LEU A 107 7.03 -9.77 1.01
N TYR A 108 7.86 -9.71 -0.03
CA TYR A 108 9.04 -8.85 -0.07
C TYR A 108 8.97 -7.79 -1.18
N PHE A 109 8.94 -8.21 -2.45
CA PHE A 109 9.09 -7.29 -3.57
C PHE A 109 7.83 -6.44 -3.83
N MET A 110 6.65 -7.07 -3.76
CA MET A 110 5.34 -6.42 -3.92
C MET A 110 5.22 -5.59 -5.21
N ASP A 111 5.92 -5.96 -6.27
CA ASP A 111 6.03 -5.21 -7.50
C ASP A 111 5.56 -6.03 -8.72
N MET A 112 5.33 -5.33 -9.82
CA MET A 112 4.91 -5.95 -11.09
C MET A 112 5.94 -6.92 -11.68
N PRO A 113 7.26 -6.65 -11.62
CA PRO A 113 8.28 -7.58 -12.14
C PRO A 113 8.28 -8.96 -11.48
N HIS A 114 8.01 -9.04 -10.17
CA HIS A 114 8.05 -10.31 -9.43
C HIS A 114 6.65 -10.91 -9.18
N LEU A 115 5.56 -10.12 -9.27
CA LEU A 115 4.17 -10.62 -9.25
C LEU A 115 3.49 -10.47 -10.62
N HIS A 116 3.49 -11.55 -11.40
CA HIS A 116 2.83 -11.60 -12.73
C HIS A 116 1.32 -11.86 -12.66
N HIS A 117 0.70 -11.55 -11.52
CA HIS A 117 -0.71 -11.81 -11.25
C HIS A 117 -1.34 -10.65 -10.48
N TYR A 118 -2.68 -10.60 -10.46
CA TYR A 118 -3.46 -9.51 -9.84
C TYR A 118 -3.16 -9.28 -8.35
N GLY A 119 -2.47 -10.20 -7.68
CA GLY A 119 -1.93 -10.02 -6.33
C GLY A 119 -1.02 -8.80 -6.20
N PHE A 120 -0.40 -8.33 -7.30
CA PHE A 120 0.41 -7.12 -7.27
C PHE A 120 -0.39 -5.91 -6.78
N VAL A 121 -1.67 -5.74 -7.17
CA VAL A 121 -2.50 -4.55 -6.84
C VAL A 121 -2.61 -4.34 -5.32
N LEU A 122 -2.41 -5.40 -4.53
CA LEU A 122 -2.44 -5.36 -3.08
C LEU A 122 -1.21 -4.68 -2.47
N TRP A 123 -0.18 -4.34 -3.25
CA TRP A 123 1.05 -3.64 -2.82
C TRP A 123 0.75 -2.38 -2.00
N PHE A 124 -0.38 -1.74 -2.28
CA PHE A 124 -0.76 -0.52 -1.59
C PHE A 124 -1.08 -0.72 -0.11
N LEU A 125 -1.57 -1.89 0.29
CA LEU A 125 -1.98 -2.15 1.68
C LEU A 125 -0.75 -2.15 2.61
N PRO A 126 0.33 -2.90 2.30
CA PRO A 126 1.62 -2.79 2.97
C PRO A 126 2.22 -1.39 2.91
N ALA A 127 2.17 -0.72 1.76
CA ALA A 127 2.69 0.64 1.63
C ALA A 127 1.93 1.63 2.53
N LEU A 128 0.60 1.51 2.61
CA LEU A 128 -0.25 2.31 3.50
C LEU A 128 0.03 2.02 4.97
N PHE A 129 0.30 0.76 5.30
CA PHE A 129 0.70 0.35 6.64
C PHE A 129 2.01 1.03 7.05
N TRP A 130 3.07 0.88 6.24
CA TRP A 130 4.37 1.48 6.52
C TRP A 130 4.33 3.01 6.52
N GLY A 131 3.60 3.61 5.58
CA GLY A 131 3.43 5.07 5.52
C GLY A 131 2.86 5.63 6.83
N LYS A 132 1.84 4.98 7.41
CA LYS A 132 1.29 5.39 8.71
C LYS A 132 2.30 5.25 9.85
N VAL A 133 3.06 4.16 9.88
CA VAL A 133 4.09 3.92 10.89
C VAL A 133 5.15 5.03 10.84
N PHE A 134 5.70 5.30 9.65
CA PHE A 134 6.73 6.32 9.47
C PHE A 134 6.22 7.73 9.79
N THR A 135 5.06 8.13 9.26
CA THR A 135 4.49 9.45 9.55
C THR A 135 4.25 9.62 11.04
N ARG A 136 3.76 8.60 11.74
CA ARG A 136 3.53 8.69 13.19
C ARG A 136 4.83 8.73 13.99
N TRP A 137 5.85 7.96 13.61
CA TRP A 137 7.17 8.07 14.23
C TRP A 137 7.74 9.48 14.08
N LEU A 138 7.64 10.09 12.89
CA LEU A 138 8.06 11.47 12.69
C LEU A 138 7.32 12.43 13.65
N PHE A 139 6.00 12.28 13.79
CA PHE A 139 5.24 13.10 14.74
C PHE A 139 5.64 12.87 16.20
N LEU A 140 5.94 11.63 16.62
CA LEU A 140 6.34 11.30 18.00
C LEU A 140 7.72 11.88 18.37
N TYR A 141 8.69 11.81 17.46
CA TYR A 141 10.07 12.23 17.75
C TYR A 141 10.31 13.73 17.50
N ILE A 142 9.62 14.34 16.54
CA ILE A 142 9.86 15.73 16.13
C ILE A 142 8.81 16.68 16.73
N GLY A 143 7.53 16.27 16.75
CA GLY A 143 6.40 17.05 17.28
C GLY A 143 6.02 18.31 16.49
N LYS A 144 6.96 18.97 15.81
CA LYS A 144 6.75 20.21 15.05
C LYS A 144 6.39 19.91 13.58
N PRO A 145 5.23 20.37 13.06
CA PRO A 145 4.72 19.97 11.73
C PRO A 145 5.65 20.38 10.58
N LEU A 146 6.26 21.55 10.64
CA LEU A 146 7.24 22.03 9.65
C LEU A 146 8.48 21.13 9.57
N LEU A 147 8.98 20.68 10.72
CA LEU A 147 10.14 19.78 10.78
C LEU A 147 9.76 18.36 10.37
N VAL A 148 8.54 17.90 10.66
CA VAL A 148 8.01 16.62 10.15
C VAL A 148 7.93 16.65 8.62
N LEU A 149 7.47 17.75 8.03
CA LEU A 149 7.45 17.92 6.59
C LEU A 149 8.86 17.91 6.00
N ALA A 150 9.79 18.69 6.58
CA ALA A 150 11.19 18.70 6.16
C ALA A 150 11.84 17.31 6.25
N ALA A 151 11.61 16.58 7.36
CA ALA A 151 12.09 15.22 7.54
C ALA A 151 11.47 14.24 6.54
N SER A 152 10.20 14.40 6.19
CA SER A 152 9.54 13.59 5.15
C SER A 152 10.17 13.82 3.78
N PHE A 153 10.47 15.08 3.44
CA PHE A 153 11.20 15.43 2.20
C PHE A 153 12.62 14.86 2.18
N LEU A 154 13.33 14.91 3.31
CA LEU A 154 14.67 14.33 3.43
C LEU A 154 14.64 12.80 3.26
N LEU A 155 13.70 12.11 3.91
CA LEU A 155 13.52 10.66 3.75
C LEU A 155 13.19 10.27 2.30
N PHE A 156 12.32 11.05 1.64
CA PHE A 156 12.04 10.87 0.22
C PHE A 156 13.31 11.04 -0.64
N TRP A 157 14.09 12.09 -0.39
CA TRP A 157 15.32 12.35 -1.13
C TRP A 157 16.38 11.26 -0.91
N ILE A 158 16.52 10.77 0.32
CA ILE A 158 17.40 9.62 0.64
C ILE A 158 16.90 8.36 -0.07
N GLY A 159 15.60 8.08 0.00
CA GLY A 159 15.00 6.91 -0.66
C GLY A 159 15.23 6.91 -2.17
N TRP A 160 15.17 8.07 -2.83
CA TRP A 160 15.45 8.22 -4.25
C TRP A 160 16.90 7.85 -4.64
N LYS A 161 17.84 7.92 -3.68
CA LYS A 161 19.26 7.59 -3.91
C LYS A 161 19.59 6.13 -3.61
N ILE A 162 18.71 5.41 -2.90
CA ILE A 162 18.90 3.99 -2.58
C ILE A 162 18.52 3.17 -3.82
N PRO A 163 19.30 2.13 -4.20
CA PRO A 163 18.92 1.25 -5.29
C PRO A 163 17.57 0.57 -4.99
N MET A 164 16.72 0.47 -6.02
CA MET A 164 15.39 -0.15 -5.92
C MET A 164 15.47 -1.63 -5.50
N GLU A 165 16.56 -2.30 -5.85
CA GLU A 165 16.83 -3.69 -5.49
C GLU A 165 18.04 -3.73 -4.55
N ILE A 166 17.79 -4.11 -3.30
CA ILE A 166 18.88 -4.49 -2.39
C ILE A 166 19.11 -5.98 -2.62
N PRO A 167 20.27 -6.41 -3.16
CA PRO A 167 20.53 -7.81 -3.42
C PRO A 167 20.62 -8.55 -2.09
N LEU A 168 19.53 -9.21 -1.70
CA LEU A 168 19.46 -9.90 -0.40
C LEU A 168 20.16 -11.27 -0.37
N GLY A 169 20.91 -11.64 -1.41
CA GLY A 169 21.61 -12.93 -1.45
C GLY A 169 20.67 -14.14 -1.49
N PHE A 170 19.35 -13.95 -1.64
CA PHE A 170 18.35 -15.02 -1.72
C PHE A 170 18.28 -15.71 -3.09
N GLY A 171 19.17 -15.39 -4.03
CA GLY A 171 19.27 -16.09 -5.32
C GLY A 171 18.07 -15.91 -6.27
N VAL A 172 17.07 -15.11 -5.89
CA VAL A 172 15.94 -14.74 -6.74
C VAL A 172 16.43 -13.76 -7.81
N ARG A 173 16.18 -14.08 -9.06
CA ARG A 173 16.49 -13.26 -10.23
C ARG A 173 15.23 -12.63 -10.80
#